data_AF-A0AAD7C1B1-F1
#
_entry.id   AF-A0AAD7C1B1-F1
#
_cell.length_a   1.000
_cell.length_b   1.000
_cell.length_c   1.000
_cell.angle_alpha   90.00
_cell.angle_beta   90.00
_cell.angle_gamma   90.00
#
_symmetry.space_group_name_H-M   'P 1'
#
loop_
_entity.id
_entity.type
_entity.pdbx_description
1 polymer ?
#
loop_
_entity_poly.entity_id
_entity_poly.type
_entity_poly.pdbx_seq_one_letter_code
_entity_poly.pdbx_strand_id
1 'polypeptide(L)'
;HVANTLPLTSASTSTQRAPDFVEGRVASGAGILVAEPIRKKFIDGWKTHVPLHFLTDKYCSFSNRASTKEINNTWALDTSGNAIISVAKELDHEPELRLSFEDWFQAQSRLLELIATHLSPRLHAAWSVHFENIIRHPNRSLNWSAWLEYDSLIRRRTRYEDFDPSIFHLTIWNEIESKHIANRAIAAVQTQFMGKAPTQTSLANNRGHPYAEGTKSFRTDTPRCFVCGSVDPNHKSRSCNSRRLANGKPVIILSKEPGAPRRDRQGNAYCFPFNGARGCEESGNCHNGKHWCTLCGGRDGRHNAQNCSSL
;
A
#
# COMPACT_ATOMS: atom_id res chain seq x y z
N HIS A 1 -11.39 -65.98 67.04
CA HIS A 1 -11.81 -65.05 65.98
C HIS A 1 -10.61 -64.23 65.56
N VAL A 2 -10.00 -64.62 64.44
CA VAL A 2 -8.73 -64.10 63.91
C VAL A 2 -9.08 -63.00 62.90
N ALA A 3 -8.48 -61.82 63.06
CA ALA A 3 -8.64 -60.68 62.18
C ALA A 3 -7.83 -60.91 60.89
N ASN A 4 -8.53 -60.97 59.75
CA ASN A 4 -7.94 -61.03 58.42
C ASN A 4 -7.68 -59.60 57.90
N THR A 5 -6.42 -59.21 57.85
CA THR A 5 -5.92 -58.11 57.00
C THR A 5 -5.21 -58.71 55.80
N LEU A 6 -5.83 -58.59 54.62
CA LEU A 6 -5.21 -58.91 53.33
C LEU A 6 -4.51 -57.66 52.75
N PRO A 7 -3.42 -57.84 51.98
CA PRO A 7 -2.51 -56.77 51.61
C PRO A 7 -2.98 -55.98 50.36
N LEU A 8 -2.64 -54.68 50.34
CA LEU A 8 -2.75 -53.82 49.16
C LEU A 8 -1.83 -54.35 48.04
N THR A 9 -2.43 -54.59 46.88
CA THR A 9 -1.75 -54.82 45.61
C THR A 9 -1.05 -53.54 45.15
N SER A 10 0.27 -53.62 45.01
CA SER A 10 1.10 -52.61 44.38
C SER A 10 0.79 -52.53 42.88
N ALA A 11 0.16 -51.44 42.44
CA ALA A 11 0.02 -51.11 41.03
C ALA A 11 1.39 -50.65 40.49
N SER A 12 1.95 -51.43 39.56
CA SER A 12 3.14 -51.07 38.79
C SER A 12 2.84 -49.85 37.91
N THR A 13 3.29 -48.67 38.33
CA THR A 13 3.30 -47.47 37.49
C THR A 13 4.36 -47.62 36.42
N SER A 14 3.93 -48.02 35.22
CA SER A 14 4.69 -47.91 33.98
C SER A 14 4.97 -46.43 33.70
N THR A 15 6.16 -45.95 34.09
CA THR A 15 6.68 -44.66 33.63
C THR A 15 7.12 -44.81 32.19
N GLN A 16 6.23 -44.55 31.24
CA GLN A 16 6.63 -44.31 29.86
C GLN A 16 7.53 -43.06 29.83
N ARG A 17 8.84 -43.27 29.80
CA ARG A 17 9.81 -42.21 29.50
C ARG A 17 9.52 -41.70 28.09
N ALA A 18 9.44 -40.38 27.94
CA ALA A 18 9.47 -39.75 26.63
C ALA A 18 10.74 -40.20 25.88
N PRO A 19 10.65 -40.50 24.57
CA PRO A 19 11.81 -40.91 23.79
C PRO A 19 12.87 -39.82 23.78
N ASP A 20 14.13 -40.24 23.82
CA ASP A 20 15.28 -39.33 23.80
C ASP A 20 15.29 -38.49 22.53
N PHE A 21 15.55 -37.20 22.69
CA PHE A 21 15.64 -36.25 21.60
C PHE A 21 16.93 -36.52 20.80
N VAL A 22 16.78 -36.95 19.55
CA VAL A 22 17.91 -37.11 18.63
C VAL A 22 18.15 -35.77 17.93
N GLU A 23 19.35 -35.22 18.10
CA GLU A 23 19.77 -34.00 17.42
C GLU A 23 19.76 -34.23 15.90
N GLY A 24 18.87 -33.51 15.21
CA GLY A 24 18.73 -33.59 13.76
C GLY A 24 19.95 -33.03 13.02
N ARG A 25 20.27 -33.58 11.85
CA ARG A 25 21.28 -32.99 10.97
C ARG A 25 20.77 -31.67 10.39
N VAL A 26 21.49 -30.59 10.64
CA VAL A 26 21.23 -29.27 10.04
C VAL A 26 21.68 -29.32 8.57
N ALA A 27 20.76 -29.11 7.63
CA ALA A 27 21.12 -28.91 6.24
C ALA A 27 21.84 -27.55 6.11
N SER A 28 23.00 -27.51 5.42
CA SER A 28 23.65 -26.25 5.03
C SER A 28 22.71 -25.50 4.09
N GLY A 29 21.91 -24.59 4.65
CA GLY A 29 21.02 -23.73 3.89
C GLY A 29 21.84 -22.89 2.92
N ALA A 30 21.34 -22.72 1.70
CA ALA A 30 21.85 -21.71 0.78
C ALA A 30 21.84 -20.37 1.53
N GLY A 31 23.02 -19.80 1.79
CA GLY A 31 23.14 -18.72 2.76
C GLY A 31 22.27 -17.52 2.38
N ILE A 32 21.39 -17.12 3.29
CA ILE A 32 20.61 -15.91 3.12
C ILE A 32 21.49 -14.76 3.60
N LEU A 33 21.97 -13.91 2.68
CA LEU A 33 22.84 -12.79 3.00
C LEU A 33 22.25 -11.49 2.50
N VAL A 34 22.13 -10.50 3.40
CA VAL A 34 21.74 -9.13 3.05
C VAL A 34 22.76 -8.56 2.06
N ALA A 35 22.31 -7.97 0.96
CA ALA A 35 23.22 -7.42 -0.05
C ALA A 35 24.19 -6.38 0.52
N GLU A 36 25.45 -6.41 0.07
CA GLU A 36 26.51 -5.50 0.56
C GLU A 36 26.13 -4.01 0.49
N PRO A 37 25.48 -3.49 -0.57
CA PRO A 37 25.08 -2.08 -0.61
C PRO A 37 24.10 -1.70 0.51
N ILE A 38 23.26 -2.63 0.96
CA ILE A 38 22.35 -2.40 2.10
C ILE A 38 23.14 -2.43 3.40
N ARG A 39 23.99 -3.44 3.60
CA ARG A 39 24.87 -3.51 4.79
C ARG A 39 25.67 -2.23 4.96
N LYS A 40 26.27 -1.74 3.87
CA LYS A 40 27.01 -0.47 3.86
C LYS A 40 26.16 0.71 4.33
N LYS A 41 24.88 0.80 3.98
CA LYS A 41 23.98 1.86 4.50
C LYS A 41 23.88 1.81 6.02
N PHE A 42 23.86 0.64 6.65
CA PHE A 42 23.82 0.51 8.11
C PHE A 42 25.18 0.82 8.75
N ILE A 43 26.27 0.34 8.16
CA ILE A 43 27.64 0.68 8.57
C ILE A 43 27.84 2.21 8.54
N ASP A 44 27.30 2.88 7.53
CA ASP A 44 27.39 4.34 7.36
C ASP A 44 26.37 5.13 8.23
N GLY A 45 25.74 4.48 9.22
CA GLY A 45 24.84 5.11 10.21
C GLY A 45 23.35 5.11 9.83
N TRP A 46 22.96 4.28 8.86
CA TRP A 46 21.58 4.09 8.37
C TRP A 46 20.86 5.39 7.93
N LYS A 47 21.57 6.31 7.29
CA LYS A 47 21.06 7.68 6.99
C LYS A 47 19.89 7.74 6.00
N THR A 48 19.66 6.69 5.23
CA THR A 48 18.59 6.63 4.22
C THR A 48 17.62 5.50 4.55
N HIS A 49 16.32 5.70 4.26
CA HIS A 49 15.33 4.65 4.37
C HIS A 49 15.73 3.42 3.53
N VAL A 50 15.55 2.22 4.10
CA VAL A 50 15.74 0.93 3.43
C VAL A 50 14.42 0.18 3.50
N PRO A 51 13.71 -0.01 2.38
CA PRO A 51 12.47 -0.79 2.35
C PRO A 51 12.68 -2.25 2.74
N LEU A 52 11.77 -2.83 3.52
CA LEU A 52 11.92 -4.21 4.01
C LEU A 52 11.91 -5.27 2.93
N HIS A 53 11.29 -5.02 1.76
CA HIS A 53 11.23 -6.04 0.72
C HIS A 53 12.63 -6.47 0.24
N PHE A 54 13.64 -5.60 0.34
CA PHE A 54 15.03 -5.93 0.06
C PHE A 54 15.70 -6.82 1.12
N LEU A 55 15.08 -6.99 2.29
CA LEU A 55 15.54 -7.85 3.38
C LEU A 55 14.77 -9.19 3.45
N THR A 56 13.88 -9.44 2.50
CA THR A 56 13.16 -10.73 2.39
C THR A 56 14.10 -11.84 1.92
N ASP A 57 13.73 -13.10 2.18
CA ASP A 57 14.46 -14.29 1.71
C ASP A 57 14.63 -14.27 0.19
N LYS A 58 13.57 -13.89 -0.52
CA LYS A 58 13.58 -13.76 -1.99
C LYS A 58 14.69 -12.83 -2.47
N TYR A 59 14.92 -11.71 -1.79
CA TYR A 59 15.97 -10.74 -2.14
C TYR A 59 17.36 -11.11 -1.60
N CYS A 60 17.43 -11.73 -0.42
CA CYS A 60 18.69 -12.08 0.23
C CYS A 60 19.23 -13.47 -0.20
N SER A 61 18.48 -14.24 -0.99
CA SER A 61 18.94 -15.52 -1.52
C SER A 61 20.08 -15.35 -2.55
N PHE A 62 21.13 -16.18 -2.43
CA PHE A 62 22.31 -16.15 -3.32
C PHE A 62 22.00 -16.27 -4.83
N SER A 63 20.87 -16.88 -5.19
CA SER A 63 20.44 -17.05 -6.57
C SER A 63 19.94 -15.75 -7.21
N ASN A 64 19.65 -14.71 -6.41
CA ASN A 64 19.05 -13.47 -6.90
C ASN A 64 20.07 -12.36 -7.20
N ARG A 65 21.06 -12.65 -8.05
CA ARG A 65 22.04 -11.64 -8.55
C ARG A 65 21.41 -10.51 -9.38
N ALA A 66 20.15 -10.63 -9.79
CA ALA A 66 19.45 -9.57 -10.53
C ALA A 66 18.99 -8.43 -9.59
N SER A 67 18.59 -8.76 -8.36
CA SER A 67 18.12 -7.79 -7.36
C SER A 67 19.19 -6.80 -6.89
N THR A 68 20.48 -7.11 -7.01
CA THR A 68 21.55 -6.13 -6.72
C THR A 68 21.57 -4.97 -7.71
N LYS A 69 21.08 -5.13 -8.95
CA LYS A 69 20.95 -4.01 -9.91
C LYS A 69 19.94 -2.97 -9.45
N GLU A 70 18.93 -3.36 -8.68
CA GLU A 70 17.92 -2.44 -8.16
C GLU A 70 18.46 -1.54 -7.04
N ILE A 71 19.49 -2.02 -6.34
CA ILE A 71 20.09 -1.41 -5.15
C ILE A 71 21.35 -0.60 -5.52
N ASN A 72 22.03 -0.97 -6.61
CA ASN A 72 23.28 -0.31 -7.01
C ASN A 72 23.06 1.14 -7.43
N ASN A 73 24.03 1.98 -7.08
CA ASN A 73 24.10 3.37 -7.50
C ASN A 73 24.09 3.50 -9.02
N THR A 74 23.38 4.51 -9.53
CA THR A 74 23.41 4.90 -10.93
C THR A 74 24.58 5.83 -11.18
N TRP A 75 25.22 5.71 -12.34
CA TRP A 75 26.28 6.61 -12.74
C TRP A 75 25.65 7.84 -13.41
N ALA A 76 26.02 9.04 -12.97
CA ALA A 76 25.61 10.30 -13.59
C ALA A 76 26.86 11.13 -13.90
N LEU A 77 26.76 12.06 -14.86
CA LEU A 77 27.79 13.08 -15.00
C LEU A 77 27.59 14.14 -13.91
N ASP A 78 28.69 14.61 -13.32
CA ASP A 78 28.70 15.83 -12.51
C ASP A 78 28.12 17.00 -13.32
N THR A 79 27.53 17.97 -12.62
CA THR A 79 27.02 19.25 -13.15
C THR A 79 28.01 20.02 -14.01
N SER A 80 29.32 19.81 -13.81
CA SER A 80 30.39 20.39 -14.63
C SER A 80 30.73 19.58 -15.90
N GLY A 81 30.10 18.42 -16.10
CA GLY A 81 30.26 17.54 -17.26
C GLY A 81 31.57 16.76 -17.33
N ASN A 82 32.47 16.95 -16.37
CA ASN A 82 33.86 16.47 -16.47
C ASN A 82 34.16 15.20 -15.66
N ALA A 83 33.23 14.72 -14.85
CA ALA A 83 33.41 13.52 -14.04
C ALA A 83 32.15 12.67 -14.01
N ILE A 84 32.32 11.34 -14.07
CA ILE A 84 31.23 10.40 -13.80
C ILE A 84 31.17 10.19 -12.29
N ILE A 85 30.09 10.62 -11.66
CA ILE A 85 29.80 10.44 -10.24
C ILE A 85 28.83 9.29 -10.02
N SER A 86 28.99 8.61 -8.90
CA SER A 86 28.06 7.58 -8.44
C SER A 86 26.93 8.25 -7.65
N VAL A 87 25.70 8.17 -8.16
CA VAL A 87 24.49 8.72 -7.53
C VAL A 87 23.72 7.59 -6.87
N ALA A 88 23.39 7.75 -5.59
CA ALA A 88 22.57 6.79 -4.87
C ALA A 88 21.18 6.71 -5.52
N LYS A 89 20.81 5.52 -5.95
CA LYS A 89 19.48 5.27 -6.51
C LYS A 89 18.44 5.28 -5.39
N GLU A 90 17.32 5.97 -5.59
CA GLU A 90 16.17 5.89 -4.71
C GLU A 90 15.56 4.48 -4.79
N LEU A 91 15.32 3.88 -3.63
CA LEU A 91 14.81 2.52 -3.51
C LEU A 91 13.28 2.55 -3.64
N ASP A 92 12.71 1.70 -4.51
CA ASP A 92 11.25 1.62 -4.70
C ASP A 92 10.55 1.22 -3.38
N HIS A 93 9.43 1.84 -3.08
CA HIS A 93 8.69 1.64 -1.83
C HIS A 93 7.39 0.84 -2.03
N GLU A 94 6.86 0.79 -3.26
CA GLU A 94 5.58 0.14 -3.58
C GLU A 94 5.52 -1.38 -3.28
N PRO A 95 6.61 -2.16 -3.43
CA PRO A 95 6.58 -3.59 -3.09
C PRO A 95 6.41 -3.85 -1.60
N GLU A 96 6.83 -2.92 -0.73
CA GLU A 96 6.84 -3.10 0.72
C GLU A 96 5.42 -3.18 1.31
N LEU A 97 4.46 -2.42 0.75
CA LEU A 97 3.06 -2.41 1.22
C LEU A 97 2.29 -3.69 0.86
N ARG A 98 2.91 -4.62 0.14
CA ARG A 98 2.32 -5.89 -0.30
C ARG A 98 2.98 -7.11 0.33
N LEU A 99 3.86 -6.93 1.31
CA LEU A 99 4.53 -8.03 1.99
C LEU A 99 3.52 -8.93 2.73
N SER A 100 3.74 -10.23 2.68
CA SER A 100 3.03 -11.14 3.59
C SER A 100 3.55 -10.92 5.03
N PHE A 101 2.83 -11.43 6.02
CA PHE A 101 3.31 -11.42 7.41
C PHE A 101 4.65 -12.16 7.54
N GLU A 102 4.79 -13.30 6.87
CA GLU A 102 6.02 -14.09 6.87
C GLU A 102 7.18 -13.28 6.25
N ASP A 103 6.95 -12.66 5.10
CA ASP A 103 7.96 -11.85 4.42
C ASP A 103 8.40 -10.64 5.25
N TRP A 104 7.46 -10.02 5.95
CA TRP A 104 7.76 -8.94 6.87
C TRP A 104 8.52 -9.43 8.09
N PHE A 105 8.11 -10.56 8.69
CA PHE A 105 8.72 -11.09 9.91
C PHE A 105 10.20 -11.44 9.69
N GLN A 106 10.50 -12.15 8.59
CA GLN A 106 11.89 -12.47 8.23
C GLN A 106 12.70 -11.20 7.91
N ALA A 107 12.13 -10.24 7.19
CA ALA A 107 12.80 -9.00 6.81
C ALA A 107 13.09 -8.11 8.02
N GLN A 108 12.13 -8.02 8.93
CA GLN A 108 12.23 -7.25 10.17
C GLN A 108 13.23 -7.89 11.14
N SER A 109 13.31 -9.22 11.19
CA SER A 109 14.34 -9.93 11.96
C SER A 109 15.75 -9.58 11.46
N ARG A 110 15.96 -9.55 10.13
CA ARG A 110 17.25 -9.11 9.55
C ARG A 110 17.52 -7.64 9.76
N LEU A 111 16.49 -6.80 9.74
CA LEU A 111 16.64 -5.38 10.08
C LEU A 111 17.16 -5.22 11.50
N LEU A 112 16.58 -5.95 12.47
CA LEU A 112 17.03 -5.92 13.86
C LEU A 112 18.48 -6.39 14.00
N GLU A 113 18.87 -7.45 13.30
CA GLU A 113 20.26 -7.93 13.27
C GLU A 113 21.23 -6.87 12.73
N LEU A 114 20.88 -6.18 11.64
CA LEU A 114 21.68 -5.08 11.09
C LEU A 114 21.81 -3.91 12.08
N ILE A 115 20.74 -3.55 12.78
CA ILE A 115 20.75 -2.49 13.80
C ILE A 115 21.62 -2.93 14.99
N ALA A 116 21.49 -4.17 15.46
CA ALA A 116 22.29 -4.71 16.56
C ALA A 116 23.79 -4.74 16.23
N THR A 117 24.12 -5.10 14.99
CA THR A 117 25.51 -5.30 14.56
C THR A 117 26.23 -3.98 14.26
N HIS A 118 25.53 -2.99 13.69
CA HIS A 118 26.18 -1.81 13.11
C HIS A 118 25.80 -0.48 13.74
N LEU A 119 24.74 -0.44 14.56
CA LEU A 119 24.24 0.79 15.17
C LEU A 119 24.34 0.70 16.71
N SER A 120 23.51 1.45 17.43
CA SER A 120 23.57 1.50 18.89
C SER A 120 22.65 0.45 19.56
N PRO A 121 23.04 -0.10 20.73
CA PRO A 121 22.19 -0.99 21.51
C PRO A 121 20.84 -0.35 21.90
N ARG A 122 20.84 0.96 22.16
CA ARG A 122 19.61 1.72 22.45
C ARG A 122 18.64 1.70 21.27
N LEU A 123 19.15 1.92 20.05
CA LEU A 123 18.33 1.90 18.85
C LEU A 123 17.80 0.49 18.58
N HIS A 124 18.64 -0.53 18.76
CA HIS A 124 18.20 -1.93 18.66
C HIS A 124 17.05 -2.22 19.63
N ALA A 125 17.21 -1.89 20.92
CA ALA A 125 16.17 -2.10 21.93
C ALA A 125 14.85 -1.40 21.57
N ALA A 126 14.91 -0.15 21.09
CA ALA A 126 13.72 0.58 20.68
C ALA A 126 12.98 -0.11 19.51
N TRP A 127 13.72 -0.58 18.50
CA TRP A 127 13.16 -1.31 17.38
C TRP A 127 12.66 -2.71 17.75
N SER A 128 13.27 -3.38 18.73
CA SER A 128 12.76 -4.64 19.27
C SER A 128 11.40 -4.43 19.93
N VAL A 129 11.20 -3.35 20.69
CA VAL A 129 9.90 -3.00 21.28
C VAL A 129 8.85 -2.75 20.19
N HIS A 130 9.20 -1.99 19.15
CA HIS A 130 8.31 -1.77 17.99
C HIS A 130 7.87 -3.09 17.34
N PHE A 131 8.83 -4.00 17.10
CA PHE A 131 8.57 -5.31 16.52
C PHE A 131 7.61 -6.14 17.38
N GLU A 132 7.85 -6.21 18.69
CA GLU A 132 6.98 -6.91 19.63
C GLU A 132 5.58 -6.30 19.70
N ASN A 133 5.47 -4.97 19.67
CA ASN A 133 4.18 -4.26 19.67
C ASN A 133 3.32 -4.68 18.47
N ILE A 134 3.91 -4.79 17.27
CA ILE A 134 3.20 -5.24 16.07
C ILE A 134 2.82 -6.73 16.17
N ILE A 135 3.77 -7.58 16.56
CA ILE A 135 3.53 -9.03 16.62
C ILE A 135 2.45 -9.40 17.62
N ARG A 136 2.47 -8.79 18.81
CA ARG A 136 1.54 -9.11 19.89
C ARG A 136 0.18 -8.45 19.72
N HIS A 137 0.01 -7.60 18.71
CA HIS A 137 -1.23 -6.87 18.55
C HIS A 137 -2.40 -7.81 18.19
N PRO A 138 -3.53 -7.78 18.92
CA PRO A 138 -4.61 -8.75 18.74
C PRO A 138 -5.30 -8.68 17.37
N ASN A 139 -5.34 -7.50 16.73
CA ASN A 139 -5.96 -7.32 15.41
C ASN A 139 -4.97 -7.40 14.24
N ARG A 140 -3.71 -7.82 14.48
CA ARG A 140 -2.62 -7.78 13.48
C ARG A 140 -3.01 -8.44 12.16
N SER A 141 -3.56 -9.64 12.22
CA SER A 141 -3.96 -10.41 11.04
C SER A 141 -5.14 -9.79 10.29
N LEU A 142 -6.08 -9.18 11.00
CA LEU A 142 -7.28 -8.56 10.42
C LEU A 142 -6.95 -7.29 9.63
N ASN A 143 -5.97 -6.52 10.11
CA ASN A 143 -5.60 -5.22 9.56
C ASN A 143 -4.14 -5.19 9.07
N TRP A 144 -3.66 -6.30 8.51
CA TRP A 144 -2.23 -6.45 8.17
C TRP A 144 -1.69 -5.36 7.24
N SER A 145 -2.47 -4.96 6.23
CA SER A 145 -2.08 -3.87 5.32
C SER A 145 -1.90 -2.53 6.03
N ALA A 146 -2.69 -2.25 7.07
CA ALA A 146 -2.54 -1.04 7.89
C ALA A 146 -1.27 -1.13 8.75
N TRP A 147 -0.96 -2.31 9.30
CA TRP A 147 0.27 -2.55 10.04
C TRP A 147 1.54 -2.35 9.20
N LEU A 148 1.55 -2.79 7.94
CA LEU A 148 2.65 -2.53 7.01
C LEU A 148 2.83 -1.03 6.72
N GLU A 149 1.73 -0.31 6.48
CA GLU A 149 1.78 1.14 6.24
C GLU A 149 2.28 1.89 7.49
N TYR A 150 1.81 1.50 8.67
CA TYR A 150 2.28 2.03 9.95
C TYR A 150 3.79 1.82 10.13
N ASP A 151 4.24 0.58 10.01
CA ASP A 151 5.64 0.19 10.17
C ASP A 151 6.58 0.90 9.17
N SER A 152 6.21 0.96 7.88
CA SER A 152 6.94 1.71 6.85
C SER A 152 6.99 3.21 7.15
N LEU A 153 5.90 3.79 7.66
CA LEU A 153 5.88 5.20 8.04
C LEU A 153 6.75 5.49 9.26
N ILE A 154 6.71 4.66 10.29
CA ILE A 154 7.55 4.80 11.48
C ILE A 154 9.03 4.76 11.05
N ARG A 155 9.44 3.75 10.25
CA ARG A 155 10.80 3.66 9.71
C ARG A 155 11.25 4.93 8.99
N ARG A 156 10.38 5.50 8.15
CA ARG A 156 10.69 6.75 7.44
C ARG A 156 10.84 7.92 8.41
N ARG A 157 9.93 8.11 9.37
CA ARG A 157 9.98 9.24 10.31
C ARG A 157 11.19 9.20 11.23
N THR A 158 11.54 8.03 11.78
CA THR A 158 12.77 7.83 12.57
C THR A 158 14.06 8.27 11.87
N ARG A 159 14.03 8.47 10.54
CA ARG A 159 15.20 8.93 9.81
C ARG A 159 15.32 10.43 9.67
N TYR A 160 14.20 11.15 9.71
CA TYR A 160 14.15 12.58 9.42
C TYR A 160 13.69 13.42 10.61
N GLU A 161 13.06 12.78 11.60
CA GLU A 161 12.48 13.39 12.79
C GLU A 161 13.06 12.74 14.05
N ASP A 162 13.11 13.48 15.16
CA ASP A 162 13.39 12.91 16.48
C ASP A 162 12.16 12.11 16.94
N PHE A 163 12.15 10.84 16.57
CA PHE A 163 10.97 9.99 16.61
C PHE A 163 11.35 8.66 17.26
N ASP A 164 10.69 8.27 18.35
CA ASP A 164 11.03 7.06 19.11
C ASP A 164 10.19 5.86 18.66
N PRO A 165 10.75 4.88 17.93
CA PRO A 165 9.98 3.76 17.41
C PRO A 165 9.43 2.84 18.51
N SER A 166 9.97 2.89 19.73
CA SER A 166 9.48 2.06 20.84
C SER A 166 8.07 2.43 21.31
N ILE A 167 7.61 3.65 20.97
CA ILE A 167 6.30 4.15 21.32
C ILE A 167 5.29 3.75 20.25
N PHE A 168 4.12 3.27 20.69
CA PHE A 168 3.00 3.10 19.78
C PHE A 168 2.32 4.45 19.50
N HIS A 169 2.45 4.94 18.28
CA HIS A 169 1.95 6.25 17.89
C HIS A 169 0.47 6.19 17.51
N LEU A 170 -0.39 6.26 18.53
CA LEU A 170 -1.83 6.10 18.38
C LEU A 170 -2.45 7.05 17.35
N THR A 171 -2.01 8.32 17.28
CA THR A 171 -2.52 9.28 16.28
C THR A 171 -2.23 8.82 14.85
N ILE A 172 -0.99 8.39 14.58
CA ILE A 172 -0.59 7.87 13.27
C ILE A 172 -1.37 6.60 12.95
N TRP A 173 -1.48 5.69 13.93
CA TRP A 173 -2.27 4.47 13.77
C TRP A 173 -3.72 4.77 13.41
N ASN A 174 -4.39 5.66 14.15
CA ASN A 174 -5.79 6.00 13.91
C ASN A 174 -6.02 6.60 12.52
N GLU A 175 -5.11 7.45 12.03
CA GLU A 175 -5.17 8.01 10.68
C GLU A 175 -5.09 6.91 9.61
N ILE A 176 -4.13 5.99 9.76
CA ILE A 176 -3.93 4.86 8.84
C ILE A 176 -5.13 3.90 8.91
N GLU A 177 -5.52 3.46 10.11
CA GLU A 177 -6.61 2.52 10.32
C GLU A 177 -7.93 3.07 9.77
N SER A 178 -8.23 4.36 10.00
CA SER A 178 -9.42 5.01 9.45
C SER A 178 -9.45 4.97 7.92
N LYS A 179 -8.30 5.23 7.27
CA LYS A 179 -8.15 5.15 5.82
C LYS A 179 -8.37 3.71 5.33
N HIS A 180 -7.80 2.70 5.99
CA HIS A 180 -8.00 1.30 5.62
C HIS A 180 -9.44 0.84 5.82
N ILE A 181 -10.09 1.22 6.93
CA ILE A 181 -11.50 0.91 7.17
C ILE A 181 -12.39 1.52 6.08
N ALA A 182 -12.17 2.80 5.74
CA ALA A 182 -12.91 3.46 4.66
C ALA A 182 -12.72 2.72 3.32
N ASN A 183 -11.49 2.35 2.98
CA ASN A 183 -11.18 1.63 1.74
C ASN A 183 -11.85 0.25 1.70
N ARG A 184 -11.84 -0.51 2.80
CA ARG A 184 -12.55 -1.80 2.88
C ARG A 184 -14.05 -1.64 2.75
N ALA A 185 -14.63 -0.62 3.38
CA ALA A 185 -16.06 -0.35 3.27
C ALA A 185 -16.45 -0.02 1.82
N ILE A 186 -15.66 0.82 1.13
CA ILE A 186 -15.86 1.12 -0.28
C ILE A 186 -15.76 -0.16 -1.14
N ALA A 187 -14.74 -0.99 -0.92
CA ALA A 187 -14.57 -2.25 -1.64
C ALA A 187 -15.72 -3.23 -1.39
N ALA A 188 -16.21 -3.35 -0.15
CA ALA A 188 -17.34 -4.22 0.20
C ALA A 188 -18.65 -3.75 -0.47
N VAL A 189 -18.87 -2.44 -0.56
CA VAL A 189 -20.01 -1.88 -1.31
C VAL A 189 -19.87 -2.21 -2.79
N GLN A 190 -18.68 -2.02 -3.38
CA GLN A 190 -18.43 -2.34 -4.79
C GLN A 190 -18.68 -3.82 -5.12
N THR A 191 -18.24 -4.75 -4.27
CA THR A 191 -18.48 -6.20 -4.50
C THR A 191 -19.95 -6.58 -4.35
N GLN A 192 -20.72 -5.95 -3.46
CA GLN A 192 -22.17 -6.16 -3.35
C GLN A 192 -22.93 -5.70 -4.60
N PHE A 193 -22.47 -4.65 -5.27
CA PHE A 193 -23.09 -4.16 -6.51
C PHE A 193 -22.65 -4.93 -7.76
N MET A 194 -21.52 -5.65 -7.75
CA MET A 194 -21.03 -6.45 -8.87
C MET A 194 -21.37 -7.96 -8.78
N GLY A 195 -21.88 -8.44 -7.63
CA GLY A 195 -22.15 -9.87 -7.37
C GLY A 195 -23.42 -10.49 -7.97
N LYS A 196 -24.20 -9.76 -8.78
CA LYS A 196 -25.32 -10.35 -9.54
C LYS A 196 -24.96 -10.43 -11.02
N ALA A 197 -24.28 -11.52 -11.40
CA ALA A 197 -24.17 -11.90 -12.80
C ALA A 197 -25.58 -12.25 -13.32
N PRO A 198 -26.06 -11.65 -14.42
CA PRO A 198 -27.28 -12.11 -15.07
C PRO A 198 -27.00 -13.45 -15.74
N THR A 199 -27.85 -14.43 -15.48
CA THR A 199 -27.91 -15.72 -16.17
C THR A 199 -27.95 -15.46 -17.67
N GLN A 200 -26.91 -15.91 -18.39
CA GLN A 200 -26.82 -15.77 -19.84
C GLN A 200 -27.89 -16.66 -20.49
N THR A 201 -28.92 -16.04 -21.07
CA THR A 201 -29.60 -16.61 -22.23
C THR A 201 -28.83 -16.21 -23.49
N SER A 202 -28.50 -17.22 -24.26
CA SER A 202 -27.79 -17.17 -25.53
C SER A 202 -28.47 -16.23 -26.53
N LEU A 203 -27.67 -15.59 -27.40
CA LEU A 203 -27.74 -15.77 -28.85
C LEU A 203 -26.55 -15.10 -29.55
N ALA A 204 -26.04 -15.82 -30.54
CA ALA A 204 -24.84 -15.61 -31.32
C ALA A 204 -24.82 -14.29 -32.14
N ASN A 205 -23.62 -13.73 -32.35
CA ASN A 205 -23.01 -13.74 -33.68
C ASN A 205 -21.56 -13.24 -33.68
N ASN A 206 -20.65 -14.14 -34.07
CA ASN A 206 -19.29 -13.87 -34.52
C ASN A 206 -19.32 -13.37 -35.97
N ARG A 207 -18.67 -12.24 -36.28
CA ARG A 207 -17.95 -12.02 -37.54
C ARG A 207 -16.73 -11.14 -37.29
N GLY A 208 -15.57 -11.61 -37.74
CA GLY A 208 -14.25 -11.05 -37.46
C GLY A 208 -13.78 -9.91 -38.37
N HIS A 209 -12.78 -9.21 -37.81
CA HIS A 209 -11.78 -8.23 -38.26
C HIS A 209 -11.21 -8.35 -39.70
N PRO A 210 -10.63 -7.29 -40.32
CA PRO A 210 -9.28 -6.77 -39.96
C PRO A 210 -8.97 -5.26 -40.19
N TYR A 211 -7.88 -4.81 -39.54
CA TYR A 211 -7.17 -3.50 -39.57
C TYR A 211 -7.76 -2.29 -38.83
N ALA A 212 -7.17 -1.96 -37.67
CA ALA A 212 -6.67 -0.61 -37.34
C ALA A 212 -5.84 -0.66 -36.05
N GLU A 213 -4.54 -0.37 -36.17
CA GLU A 213 -3.66 0.00 -35.08
C GLU A 213 -4.21 1.22 -34.32
N GLY A 214 -4.03 1.23 -32.99
CA GLY A 214 -4.40 2.38 -32.17
C GLY A 214 -4.51 2.03 -30.69
N THR A 215 -3.38 2.12 -30.00
CA THR A 215 -3.23 2.06 -28.55
C THR A 215 -4.28 2.89 -27.79
N LYS A 216 -5.28 2.24 -27.18
CA LYS A 216 -6.02 2.80 -26.03
C LYS A 216 -6.29 1.69 -25.01
N SER A 217 -5.62 1.82 -23.87
CA SER A 217 -5.75 0.94 -22.72
C SER A 217 -7.21 0.87 -22.26
N PHE A 218 -7.63 -0.36 -21.93
CA PHE A 218 -8.74 -0.73 -21.06
C PHE A 218 -9.32 0.43 -20.22
N ARG A 219 -10.57 0.82 -20.51
CA ARG A 219 -11.41 1.59 -19.58
C ARG A 219 -12.75 0.86 -19.42
N THR A 220 -12.87 0.12 -18.33
CA THR A 220 -14.12 -0.48 -17.84
C THR A 220 -14.77 0.36 -16.73
N ASP A 221 -14.34 1.61 -16.53
CA ASP A 221 -14.87 2.44 -15.44
C ASP A 221 -16.12 3.21 -15.87
N THR A 222 -17.20 2.99 -15.14
CA THR A 222 -18.43 3.77 -15.25
C THR A 222 -18.10 5.25 -15.01
N PRO A 223 -18.48 6.18 -15.91
CA PRO A 223 -18.11 7.58 -15.78
C PRO A 223 -18.71 8.17 -14.51
N ARG A 224 -17.88 8.78 -13.67
CA ARG A 224 -18.35 9.39 -12.43
C ARG A 224 -18.97 10.74 -12.68
N CYS A 225 -19.89 11.12 -11.80
CA CYS A 225 -20.48 12.42 -11.81
C CYS A 225 -19.46 13.49 -11.44
N PHE A 226 -19.24 14.45 -12.32
CA PHE A 226 -18.26 15.50 -12.04
C PHE A 226 -18.80 16.58 -11.07
N VAL A 227 -20.10 16.57 -10.74
CA VAL A 227 -20.67 17.51 -9.75
C VAL A 227 -20.48 16.98 -8.33
N CYS A 228 -20.82 15.72 -8.08
CA CYS A 228 -20.79 15.14 -6.74
C CYS A 228 -19.82 13.97 -6.57
N GLY A 229 -19.17 13.49 -7.65
CA GLY A 229 -18.26 12.35 -7.59
C GLY A 229 -18.93 10.97 -7.59
N SER A 230 -20.26 10.89 -7.58
CA SER A 230 -20.99 9.61 -7.57
C SER A 230 -20.70 8.78 -8.82
N VAL A 231 -20.46 7.48 -8.64
CA VAL A 231 -20.25 6.50 -9.72
C VAL A 231 -21.52 5.71 -10.07
N ASP A 232 -22.68 6.09 -9.49
CA ASP A 232 -23.95 5.45 -9.79
C ASP A 232 -24.28 5.59 -11.29
N PRO A 233 -24.45 4.48 -12.04
CA PRO A 233 -24.75 4.50 -13.48
C PRO A 233 -26.07 5.21 -13.82
N ASN A 234 -27.01 5.28 -12.88
CA ASN A 234 -28.28 6.00 -13.06
C ASN A 234 -28.15 7.50 -12.74
N HIS A 235 -27.02 7.91 -12.15
CA HIS A 235 -26.78 9.28 -11.73
C HIS A 235 -26.10 10.11 -12.81
N LYS A 236 -26.89 10.95 -13.48
CA LYS A 236 -26.38 11.82 -14.55
C LYS A 236 -25.89 13.16 -13.98
N SER A 237 -24.65 13.53 -14.29
CA SER A 237 -24.08 14.84 -13.89
C SER A 237 -24.92 16.05 -14.32
N ARG A 238 -25.65 15.93 -15.44
CA ARG A 238 -26.53 17.00 -15.93
C ARG A 238 -27.70 17.28 -14.98
N SER A 239 -28.26 16.25 -14.35
CA SER A 239 -29.37 16.34 -13.40
C SER A 239 -28.92 16.28 -11.94
N CYS A 240 -27.61 16.28 -11.67
CA CYS A 240 -27.09 16.29 -10.30
C CYS A 240 -27.36 17.64 -9.63
N ASN A 241 -28.07 17.57 -8.50
CA ASN A 241 -28.42 18.66 -7.60
C ASN A 241 -27.81 18.48 -6.19
N SER A 242 -26.86 17.56 -6.03
CA SER A 242 -26.22 17.31 -4.74
C SER A 242 -25.50 18.56 -4.23
N ARG A 243 -25.62 18.81 -2.92
CA ARG A 243 -24.86 19.86 -2.21
C ARG A 243 -23.55 19.34 -1.61
N ARG A 244 -23.32 18.03 -1.66
CA ARG A 244 -22.12 17.37 -1.14
C ARG A 244 -21.50 16.44 -2.18
N LEU A 245 -20.17 16.36 -2.15
CA LEU A 245 -19.39 15.35 -2.83
C LEU A 245 -19.61 13.98 -2.16
N ALA A 246 -19.23 12.90 -2.85
CA ALA A 246 -19.37 11.53 -2.38
C ALA A 246 -18.62 11.28 -1.05
N ASN A 247 -17.60 12.08 -0.76
CA ASN A 247 -16.84 12.05 0.50
C ASN A 247 -17.40 12.98 1.59
N GLY A 248 -18.60 13.53 1.40
CA GLY A 248 -19.28 14.37 2.37
C GLY A 248 -18.85 15.84 2.41
N LYS A 249 -17.78 16.23 1.70
CA LYS A 249 -17.37 17.64 1.55
C LYS A 249 -18.38 18.43 0.71
N PRO A 250 -18.47 19.77 0.84
CA PRO A 250 -19.32 20.58 -0.01
C PRO A 250 -18.92 20.48 -1.49
N VAL A 251 -19.89 20.47 -2.41
CA VAL A 251 -19.60 20.58 -3.85
C VAL A 251 -18.94 21.93 -4.16
N ILE A 252 -17.98 21.92 -5.08
CA ILE A 252 -17.25 23.12 -5.51
C ILE A 252 -18.09 23.94 -6.48
N ILE A 253 -18.70 23.25 -7.46
CA ILE A 253 -19.57 23.87 -8.45
C ILE A 253 -21.03 23.82 -8.01
N LEU A 254 -21.74 24.92 -8.22
CA LEU A 254 -23.13 25.05 -7.80
C LEU A 254 -24.10 24.52 -8.86
N SER A 255 -25.31 24.17 -8.40
CA SER A 255 -26.34 23.63 -9.28
C SER A 255 -26.81 24.65 -10.32
N LYS A 256 -27.13 24.17 -11.54
CA LYS A 256 -27.40 25.00 -12.72
C LYS A 256 -28.84 25.50 -12.81
N GLU A 257 -28.96 26.67 -13.45
CA GLU A 257 -30.02 26.98 -14.42
C GLU A 257 -29.74 26.27 -15.76
N PRO A 258 -30.74 25.84 -16.55
CA PRO A 258 -30.51 25.18 -17.84
C PRO A 258 -29.62 26.01 -18.79
N GLY A 259 -28.75 25.38 -19.57
CA GLY A 259 -27.93 26.08 -20.60
C GLY A 259 -26.60 26.70 -20.13
N ALA A 260 -26.50 27.35 -18.96
CA ALA A 260 -25.28 28.05 -18.50
C ALA A 260 -24.07 27.17 -18.08
N PRO A 261 -22.81 27.60 -18.21
CA PRO A 261 -21.67 26.86 -17.65
C PRO A 261 -21.76 26.76 -16.11
N ARG A 262 -21.35 25.62 -15.53
CA ARG A 262 -21.37 25.42 -14.07
C ARG A 262 -20.30 26.32 -13.44
N ARG A 263 -20.68 27.07 -12.41
CA ARG A 263 -19.80 28.03 -11.72
C ARG A 263 -19.57 27.65 -10.27
N ASP A 264 -18.40 28.02 -9.74
CA ASP A 264 -18.16 28.01 -8.30
C ASP A 264 -18.81 29.22 -7.61
N ARG A 265 -18.64 29.31 -6.28
CA ARG A 265 -19.16 30.43 -5.48
C ARG A 265 -18.53 31.78 -5.83
N GLN A 266 -17.36 31.76 -6.47
CA GLN A 266 -16.62 32.93 -6.93
C GLN A 266 -16.98 33.33 -8.36
N GLY A 267 -17.92 32.61 -8.99
CA GLY A 267 -18.38 32.88 -10.35
C GLY A 267 -17.50 32.30 -11.45
N ASN A 268 -16.47 31.52 -11.14
CA ASN A 268 -15.59 30.92 -12.16
C ASN A 268 -16.31 29.77 -12.87
N ALA A 269 -16.34 29.82 -14.20
CA ALA A 269 -16.90 28.75 -15.03
C ALA A 269 -15.92 27.59 -15.21
N TYR A 270 -16.42 26.37 -15.12
CA TYR A 270 -15.64 25.14 -15.30
C TYR A 270 -15.98 24.48 -16.63
N CYS A 271 -14.95 24.03 -17.36
CA CYS A 271 -15.13 23.31 -18.62
C CYS A 271 -15.79 21.95 -18.37
N PHE A 272 -17.02 21.81 -18.86
CA PHE A 272 -17.80 20.57 -18.75
C PHE A 272 -17.16 19.41 -19.54
N PRO A 273 -16.76 19.58 -20.83
CA PRO A 273 -16.09 18.51 -21.57
C PRO A 273 -14.84 18.00 -20.84
N PHE A 274 -14.01 18.90 -20.32
CA PHE A 274 -12.78 18.55 -19.60
C PHE A 274 -13.07 17.64 -18.40
N ASN A 275 -14.07 18.00 -17.59
CA ASN A 275 -14.49 17.24 -16.41
C ASN A 275 -15.36 16.01 -16.74
N GLY A 276 -15.87 15.91 -17.97
CA GLY A 276 -16.69 14.80 -18.43
C GLY A 276 -15.88 13.62 -18.95
N ALA A 277 -16.57 12.51 -19.20
CA ALA A 277 -15.98 11.27 -19.72
C ALA A 277 -15.26 11.44 -21.07
N ARG A 278 -15.72 12.40 -21.89
CA ARG A 278 -15.15 12.66 -23.23
C ARG A 278 -13.84 13.44 -23.19
N GLY A 279 -13.55 14.14 -22.09
CA GLY A 279 -12.43 15.08 -22.03
C GLY A 279 -12.68 16.33 -22.88
N CYS A 280 -11.72 17.26 -22.84
CA CYS A 280 -11.67 18.43 -23.71
C CYS A 280 -10.31 18.44 -24.40
N GLU A 281 -10.33 18.65 -25.72
CA GLU A 281 -9.12 18.66 -26.56
C GLU A 281 -8.49 20.06 -26.66
N GLU A 282 -9.18 21.11 -26.19
CA GLU A 282 -8.65 22.47 -26.19
C GLU A 282 -7.59 22.65 -25.10
N SER A 283 -6.39 23.09 -25.47
CA SER A 283 -5.34 23.42 -24.51
C SER A 283 -5.38 24.92 -24.16
N GLY A 284 -5.26 25.25 -22.86
CA GLY A 284 -5.14 26.63 -22.39
C GLY A 284 -6.48 27.36 -22.18
N ASN A 285 -6.89 28.20 -23.15
CA ASN A 285 -8.06 29.08 -23.04
C ASN A 285 -9.32 28.45 -23.64
N CYS A 286 -9.90 27.48 -22.93
CA CYS A 286 -11.14 26.85 -23.36
C CYS A 286 -12.32 27.81 -23.23
N HIS A 287 -13.09 27.96 -24.32
CA HIS A 287 -14.30 28.78 -24.37
C HIS A 287 -15.41 28.28 -23.44
N ASN A 288 -15.36 27.00 -23.05
CA ASN A 288 -16.32 26.37 -22.14
C ASN A 288 -16.00 26.59 -20.65
N GLY A 289 -14.89 27.24 -20.31
CA GLY A 289 -14.48 27.55 -18.94
C GLY A 289 -13.11 26.98 -18.58
N LYS A 290 -12.72 27.14 -17.31
CA LYS A 290 -11.41 26.72 -16.82
C LYS A 290 -11.28 25.19 -16.74
N HIS A 291 -10.11 24.67 -17.08
CA HIS A 291 -9.75 23.25 -16.97
C HIS A 291 -9.32 22.91 -15.54
N TRP A 292 -10.25 23.11 -14.62
CA TRP A 292 -10.06 22.82 -13.21
C TRP A 292 -10.88 21.60 -12.82
N CYS A 293 -10.36 20.82 -11.89
CA CYS A 293 -11.05 19.65 -11.39
C CYS A 293 -12.23 20.10 -10.50
N THR A 294 -13.43 19.66 -10.87
CA THR A 294 -14.68 20.02 -10.17
C THR A 294 -14.88 19.30 -8.84
N LEU A 295 -14.06 18.29 -8.52
CA LEU A 295 -14.18 17.50 -7.30
C LEU A 295 -13.20 17.93 -6.21
N CYS A 296 -11.95 18.26 -6.57
CA CYS A 296 -10.93 18.69 -5.61
C CYS A 296 -10.57 20.18 -5.72
N GLY A 297 -10.97 20.84 -6.81
CA GLY A 297 -10.63 22.25 -7.08
C GLY A 297 -9.22 22.44 -7.63
N GLY A 298 -8.51 21.36 -7.97
CA GLY A 298 -7.18 21.40 -8.59
C GLY A 298 -7.16 22.26 -9.85
N ARG A 299 -6.21 23.19 -9.93
CA ARG A 299 -6.10 24.21 -10.98
C ARG A 299 -4.97 23.96 -11.98
N ASP A 300 -4.25 22.86 -11.79
CA ASP A 300 -3.06 22.50 -12.56
C ASP A 300 -3.38 21.97 -13.98
N GLY A 301 -4.65 21.68 -14.27
CA GLY A 301 -5.09 21.10 -15.53
C GLY A 301 -4.57 19.69 -15.78
N ARG A 302 -3.87 19.08 -14.81
CA ARG A 302 -3.21 17.77 -14.96
C ARG A 302 -4.19 16.61 -14.85
N HIS A 303 -5.31 16.83 -14.18
CA HIS A 303 -6.37 15.84 -14.04
C HIS A 303 -7.75 16.48 -14.10
N ASN A 304 -8.71 15.68 -14.53
CA ASN A 304 -10.12 16.06 -14.55
C ASN A 304 -10.90 15.32 -13.46
N ALA A 305 -12.20 15.60 -13.35
CA ALA A 305 -13.03 14.91 -12.39
C ALA A 305 -13.03 13.38 -12.55
N GLN A 306 -12.93 12.85 -13.78
CA GLN A 306 -12.94 11.41 -13.99
C GLN A 306 -11.73 10.71 -13.39
N ASN A 307 -10.58 11.42 -13.36
CA ASN A 307 -9.30 10.93 -12.85
C ASN A 307 -8.93 11.55 -11.48
N CYS A 308 -9.90 12.10 -10.75
CA CYS A 308 -9.62 12.73 -9.46
C CYS A 308 -9.49 11.69 -8.34
N SER A 309 -8.35 11.70 -7.66
CA SER A 309 -8.05 10.81 -6.51
C SER A 309 -8.46 11.38 -5.16
N SER A 310 -8.94 12.63 -5.10
CA SER A 310 -9.24 13.34 -3.84
C SER A 310 -10.71 13.26 -3.41
N LEU A 311 -11.46 12.31 -3.95
CA LEU A 311 -12.80 11.95 -3.47
C LEU A 311 -12.66 11.03 -2.27
#